data_AF-A0A2D7RIP8-F1
#
_entry.id   AF-A0A2D7RIP8-F1
#
_cell.length_a   1.000
_cell.length_b   1.000
_cell.length_c   1.000
_cell.angle_alpha   90.00
_cell.angle_beta   90.00
_cell.angle_gamma   90.00
#
_symmetry.space_group_name_H-M   'P 1'
#
loop_
_entity.id
_entity.type
_entity.pdbx_description
1 polymer ?
#
loop_
_entity_poly.entity_id
_entity_poly.type
_entity_poly.pdbx_seq_one_letter_code
_entity_poly.pdbx_strand_id
1 'polypeptide(L)'
;MKFFYSRAFIKQIFLATIIFAVIVLFSIIFLFFYTNQTSKVLVPNLIGYSMDDVDQIIKKNKLRYEVIDSSFFDPDFEKKNCN
;
A
#
# COMPACT_ATOMS: atom_id res chain seq x y z
N MET A 1 -13.68 -31.25 -33.85
CA MET A 1 -12.86 -30.66 -32.77
C MET A 1 -11.35 -30.66 -33.11
N LYS A 2 -10.95 -30.24 -34.32
CA LYS A 2 -9.52 -30.25 -34.76
C LYS A 2 -8.86 -28.86 -34.76
N PHE A 3 -9.60 -27.82 -34.41
CA PHE A 3 -9.14 -26.43 -34.53
C PHE A 3 -8.23 -26.01 -33.36
N PHE A 4 -8.52 -26.49 -32.15
CA PHE A 4 -7.74 -26.20 -30.93
C PHE A 4 -6.30 -26.77 -30.96
N TYR A 5 -6.03 -27.77 -31.81
CA TYR A 5 -4.69 -28.36 -31.96
C TYR A 5 -3.97 -27.88 -33.22
N SER A 6 -4.51 -26.90 -33.95
CA SER A 6 -3.84 -26.34 -35.11
C SER A 6 -2.61 -25.53 -34.68
N ARG A 7 -1.51 -25.65 -35.43
CA ARG A 7 -0.26 -24.89 -35.20
C ARG A 7 -0.49 -23.38 -35.16
N ALA A 8 -1.48 -22.88 -35.90
CA ALA A 8 -1.86 -21.48 -35.90
C ALA A 8 -2.49 -21.03 -34.57
N PHE A 9 -3.32 -21.89 -33.95
CA PHE A 9 -4.00 -21.60 -32.69
C PHE A 9 -3.01 -21.57 -31.52
N ILE A 10 -2.05 -22.50 -31.48
CA ILE A 10 -0.99 -22.52 -30.46
C ILE A 10 -0.11 -21.26 -30.53
N LYS A 11 0.20 -20.77 -31.74
CA LYS A 11 0.94 -19.50 -31.92
C LYS A 11 0.18 -18.29 -31.37
N GLN A 12 -1.14 -18.26 -31.56
CA GLN A 12 -1.99 -17.17 -31.05
C GLN A 12 -2.11 -17.21 -29.53
N ILE A 13 -2.29 -18.39 -28.92
CA ILE A 13 -2.28 -18.54 -27.46
C ILE A 13 -0.96 -18.05 -26.87
N PHE A 14 0.16 -18.48 -27.46
CA PHE A 14 1.48 -18.05 -26.98
C PHE A 14 1.64 -16.53 -27.04
N LEU A 15 1.22 -15.90 -28.14
CA LEU A 15 1.26 -14.45 -28.28
C LEU A 15 0.33 -13.75 -27.28
N ALA A 16 -0.88 -14.27 -27.07
CA ALA A 16 -1.82 -13.74 -26.09
C ALA A 16 -1.27 -13.80 -24.66
N THR A 17 -0.62 -14.91 -24.29
CA THR A 17 0.05 -15.06 -22.99
C THR A 17 1.16 -14.04 -22.80
N ILE A 18 1.97 -13.78 -23.83
CA ILE A 18 3.03 -12.75 -23.76
C ILE A 18 2.43 -11.37 -23.55
N ILE A 19 1.43 -11.00 -24.34
CA ILE A 19 0.76 -9.69 -24.23
C ILE A 19 0.14 -9.53 -22.83
N PHE A 20 -0.54 -10.57 -22.33
CA PHE A 20 -1.12 -10.55 -21.00
C PHE A 20 -0.07 -10.36 -19.91
N ALA A 21 1.06 -11.08 -19.98
CA ALA A 21 2.16 -10.94 -19.04
C ALA A 21 2.73 -9.51 -19.04
N VAL A 22 2.90 -8.91 -20.23
CA VAL A 22 3.34 -7.52 -20.36
C VAL A 22 2.36 -6.55 -19.72
N ILE A 23 1.05 -6.74 -19.93
CA ILE A 23 0.01 -5.89 -19.31
C ILE A 23 0.04 -5.99 -17.78
N VAL A 24 0.19 -7.19 -17.24
CA VAL A 24 0.27 -7.42 -15.78
C VAL A 24 1.52 -6.73 -15.20
N LEU A 25 2.69 -6.93 -15.81
CA LEU A 25 3.93 -6.27 -15.38
C LEU A 25 3.81 -4.75 -15.46
N PHE A 26 3.26 -4.22 -16.56
CA PHE A 26 3.03 -2.80 -16.73
C PHE A 26 2.09 -2.25 -15.65
N SER A 27 1.02 -2.98 -15.33
CA SER A 27 0.06 -2.58 -14.29
C SER A 27 0.71 -2.51 -12.91
N ILE A 28 1.58 -3.48 -12.57
CA ILE A 28 2.32 -3.48 -11.31
C ILE A 28 3.27 -2.28 -11.24
N ILE A 29 4.03 -2.02 -12.31
CA ILE A 29 4.95 -0.88 -12.39
C ILE A 29 4.17 0.44 -12.28
N PHE A 30 3.08 0.56 -13.02
CA PHE A 30 2.20 1.73 -12.97
C PHE A 30 1.65 1.95 -11.56
N LEU A 31 1.17 0.91 -10.89
CA LEU A 31 0.67 0.99 -9.52
C LEU A 31 1.77 1.39 -8.54
N PHE A 32 3.00 0.91 -8.75
CA PHE A 32 4.16 1.28 -7.92
C PHE A 32 4.45 2.78 -8.00
N PHE A 33 4.43 3.36 -9.20
CA PHE A 33 4.57 4.81 -9.38
C PHE A 33 3.37 5.60 -8.85
N TYR A 34 2.15 5.09 -9.03
CA TYR A 34 0.93 5.78 -8.62
C TYR A 34 0.74 5.81 -7.09
N THR A 35 1.11 4.73 -6.38
CA THR A 35 0.78 4.55 -4.96
C THR A 35 1.62 5.42 -4.00
N ASN A 36 2.55 6.24 -4.49
CA ASN A 36 3.32 7.21 -3.70
C ASN A 36 3.86 6.64 -2.35
N GLN A 37 4.48 5.45 -2.39
CA GLN A 37 4.87 4.66 -1.22
C GLN A 37 5.99 5.28 -0.34
N THR A 38 6.56 6.41 -0.76
CA THR A 38 7.67 7.09 -0.08
C THR A 38 7.22 8.11 0.96
N SER A 39 5.95 8.50 1.00
CA SER A 39 5.46 9.51 1.94
C SER A 39 5.22 8.94 3.34
N LYS A 40 6.28 8.42 3.98
CA LYS A 40 6.29 8.15 5.42
C LYS A 40 6.68 9.44 6.13
N VAL A 41 5.75 10.04 6.87
CA VAL A 41 6.05 11.16 7.75
C VAL A 41 6.32 10.61 9.14
N LEU A 42 7.40 11.05 9.77
CA LEU A 42 7.71 10.67 11.15
C LEU A 42 6.67 11.31 12.08
N VAL A 43 5.94 10.48 12.82
CA VAL A 43 4.95 10.93 13.79
C VAL A 43 5.66 11.17 15.13
N PRO A 44 5.61 12.39 15.69
CA PRO A 44 6.20 12.67 16.99
C PRO A 44 5.43 11.98 18.11
N ASN A 45 6.11 11.63 19.19
CA ASN A 45 5.45 11.15 20.40
C ASN A 45 4.75 12.32 21.11
N LEU A 46 3.44 12.18 21.34
CA LEU A 46 2.57 13.19 21.94
C LEU A 46 2.18 12.84 23.39
N ILE A 47 2.74 11.78 23.98
CA ILE A 47 2.44 11.36 25.35
C ILE A 47 2.90 12.45 26.33
N GLY A 48 1.98 12.92 27.18
CA GLY A 48 2.26 13.89 28.25
C GLY A 48 2.21 15.37 27.84
N TYR A 49 1.89 15.69 26.59
CA TYR A 49 1.72 17.08 26.13
C TYR A 49 0.30 17.61 26.41
N SER A 50 0.18 18.92 26.64
CA SER A 50 -1.12 19.60 26.68
C SER A 50 -1.73 19.68 25.28
N MET A 51 -3.06 19.85 25.19
CA MET A 51 -3.76 19.97 23.90
C MET A 51 -3.22 21.13 23.04
N ASP A 52 -2.90 22.26 23.67
CA ASP A 52 -2.29 23.42 22.99
C ASP A 52 -0.91 23.09 22.40
N ASP A 53 -0.10 22.31 23.13
CA ASP A 53 1.23 21.91 22.68
C ASP A 53 1.13 20.90 21.51
N VAL A 54 0.17 19.98 21.60
CA VAL A 54 -0.12 19.00 20.52
C VAL A 54 -0.52 19.72 19.24
N ASP A 55 -1.41 20.72 19.32
CA ASP A 55 -1.80 21.53 18.17
C ASP A 55 -0.60 22.21 17.50
N GLN A 56 0.29 22.79 18.31
CA GLN A 56 1.48 23.46 17.81
C GLN A 56 2.45 22.47 17.14
N ILE A 57 2.69 21.31 17.75
CA ILE A 57 3.58 20.25 17.25
C ILE A 57 3.03 19.68 15.94
N ILE A 58 1.74 19.37 15.88
CA ILE A 58 1.09 18.81 14.69
C ILE A 58 1.12 19.81 13.52
N LYS A 59 0.77 21.08 13.79
CA LYS A 59 0.80 22.15 12.76
C LYS A 59 2.20 22.40 12.21
N LYS A 60 3.23 22.35 13.08
CA LYS A 60 4.64 22.48 12.67
C LYS A 60 5.08 21.36 11.73
N ASN A 61 4.62 20.13 11.98
CA ASN A 61 4.95 18.96 11.18
C ASN A 61 4.01 18.76 9.97
N LYS A 62 3.06 19.68 9.73
CA LYS A 62 2.02 19.56 8.69
C LYS A 62 1.24 18.24 8.79
N LEU A 63 1.05 17.77 10.01
CA LEU A 63 0.28 16.57 10.31
C LEU A 63 -1.18 16.95 10.59
N ARG A 64 -2.06 15.95 10.63
CA ARG A 64 -3.45 16.09 11.08
C ARG A 64 -3.67 15.06 12.19
N TYR A 65 -4.43 15.42 13.20
CA TYR A 65 -4.88 14.50 14.25
C TYR A 65 -6.40 14.49 14.32
N GLU A 66 -6.94 13.43 14.91
CA GLU A 66 -8.36 13.26 15.22
C GLU A 66 -8.43 12.59 16.60
N VAL A 67 -9.30 13.10 17.47
CA VAL A 67 -9.48 12.53 18.81
C VAL A 67 -10.43 11.34 18.68
N ILE A 68 -9.91 10.16 18.94
CA ILE A 68 -10.67 8.91 18.94
C ILE A 68 -11.06 8.53 20.37
N ASP A 69 -12.33 8.15 20.58
CA ASP A 69 -12.84 7.67 21.88
C ASP A 69 -12.79 6.13 22.00
N SER A 70 -12.17 5.46 21.03
CA SER A 70 -12.00 4.01 21.04
C SER A 70 -10.75 3.62 21.82
N SER A 71 -10.94 2.99 22.97
CA SER A 71 -9.88 2.53 23.89
C SER A 71 -9.05 1.32 23.38
N PHE A 72 -8.98 1.09 22.07
CA PHE A 72 -8.29 -0.04 21.44
C PHE A 72 -6.92 0.33 20.85
N PHE A 73 -6.42 1.54 21.10
CA PHE A 73 -5.06 1.91 20.69
C PHE A 73 -4.07 1.54 21.79
N ASP A 74 -3.34 0.45 21.58
CA ASP A 74 -2.20 0.04 22.41
C ASP A 74 -0.90 0.39 21.67
N PRO A 75 -0.18 1.46 22.08
CA PRO A 75 1.09 1.84 21.47
C PRO A 75 2.20 0.81 21.72
N ASP A 76 2.05 -0.05 22.72
CA ASP A 76 3.00 -1.08 23.13
C ASP A 76 2.61 -2.48 22.65
N PHE A 77 1.70 -2.59 21.67
CA PHE A 77 1.26 -3.87 21.13
C PHE A 77 2.41 -4.59 20.41
N GLU A 78 3.17 -5.40 21.14
CA GLU A 78 4.16 -6.31 20.58
C GLU A 78 3.45 -7.35 19.68
N LYS A 79 3.82 -7.39 18.40
CA LYS A 79 3.38 -8.48 17.51
C LYS A 79 3.86 -9.79 18.09
N LYS A 80 2.96 -10.56 18.70
CA LYS A 80 3.28 -11.93 19.11
C LYS A 80 3.68 -12.72 17.87
N ASN A 81 4.95 -13.14 17.85
CA ASN A 81 5.48 -14.05 16.85
C ASN A 81 4.83 -15.42 17.09
N CYS A 82 3.77 -15.72 16.34
CA CYS A 82 3.18 -17.06 16.35
C CYS A 82 4.13 -17.99 15.58
N ASN A 83 4.77 -18.89 16.33
CA ASN A 83 5.56 -20.00 15.81
C ASN A 83 4.64 -21.16 15.42
#